data_AF-A0A427AEV7-F1
#
_entry.id   AF-A0A427AEV7-F1
#
_cell.length_a   1.000
_cell.length_b   1.000
_cell.length_c   1.000
_cell.angle_alpha   90.00
_cell.angle_beta   90.00
_cell.angle_gamma   90.00
#
_symmetry.space_group_name_H-M   'P 1'
#
loop_
_entity.id
_entity.type
_entity.pdbx_description
1 polymer ?
#
loop_
_entity_poly.entity_id
_entity_poly.type
_entity_poly.pdbx_seq_one_letter_code
_entity_poly.pdbx_strand_id
1 'polypeptide(L)'
;MVRGQMNFKRLSLTDIKIDIPRVPKKKTLISAMEAADVKNKWENSSWGRKLIVQKRRASLNDFDRFKVMLAKIKRGGAIRQELAKLKKEKAA
;
A
#
# COMPACT_ATOMS: atom_id res chain seq x y z
N MET A 1 -22.37 -6.04 -1.74
CA MET A 1 -22.40 -4.77 -0.99
C MET A 1 -23.41 -3.83 -1.63
N VAL A 2 -24.42 -3.42 -0.86
CA VAL A 2 -25.50 -2.51 -1.28
C VAL A 2 -25.04 -1.06 -1.00
N ARG A 3 -25.41 -0.10 -1.87
CA ARG A 3 -25.10 1.32 -1.65
C ARG A 3 -25.88 1.82 -0.43
N GLY A 4 -25.19 2.42 0.54
CA GLY A 4 -25.80 2.96 1.76
C GLY A 4 -25.11 4.24 2.23
N GLN A 5 -25.76 4.96 3.13
CA GLN A 5 -25.21 6.16 3.77
C GLN A 5 -24.18 5.77 4.85
N MET A 6 -23.11 6.55 4.98
CA MET A 6 -22.09 6.36 6.02
C MET A 6 -21.77 7.70 6.69
N ASN A 7 -21.49 7.67 7.99
CA ASN A 7 -21.05 8.85 8.74
C ASN A 7 -19.61 9.23 8.35
N PHE A 8 -19.37 10.50 8.04
CA PHE A 8 -18.04 11.01 7.66
C PHE A 8 -16.98 10.82 8.76
N LYS A 9 -17.36 10.77 10.04
CA LYS A 9 -16.41 10.46 11.14
C LYS A 9 -15.75 9.08 11.02
N ARG A 10 -16.34 8.15 10.27
CA ARG A 10 -15.79 6.79 10.05
C ARG A 10 -14.96 6.69 8.78
N LEU A 11 -14.79 7.78 8.05
CA LEU A 11 -14.12 7.82 6.76
C LEU A 11 -12.94 8.78 6.79
N SER A 12 -11.94 8.48 5.97
CA SER A 12 -10.83 9.37 5.70
C SER A 12 -10.75 9.56 4.19
N LEU A 13 -10.70 10.81 3.75
CA LEU A 13 -10.62 11.15 2.33
C LEU A 13 -9.23 10.78 1.79
N THR A 14 -9.19 10.36 0.53
CA THR A 14 -7.96 10.08 -0.21
C THR A 14 -7.70 11.22 -1.19
N ASP A 15 -6.46 11.36 -1.65
CA ASP A 15 -6.08 12.40 -2.62
C ASP A 15 -6.58 12.11 -4.05
N ILE A 16 -7.20 10.94 -4.28
CA ILE A 16 -7.68 10.52 -5.61
C ILE A 16 -9.08 11.08 -5.82
N LYS A 17 -9.20 12.09 -6.69
CA LYS A 17 -10.48 12.69 -7.08
C LYS A 17 -10.94 12.14 -8.44
N ILE A 18 -12.25 11.88 -8.56
CA ILE A 18 -12.95 11.62 -9.82
C ILE A 18 -14.12 12.59 -9.96
N ASP A 19 -14.33 13.13 -11.16
CA ASP A 19 -15.45 14.01 -11.43
C ASP A 19 -16.68 13.18 -11.86
N ILE A 20 -17.75 13.30 -11.07
CA ILE A 20 -18.99 12.54 -11.25
C ILE A 20 -20.21 13.46 -11.03
N PRO A 21 -21.34 13.23 -11.71
CA PRO A 21 -22.56 14.01 -11.47
C PRO A 21 -23.14 13.74 -10.08
N ARG A 22 -23.95 14.68 -9.57
CA ARG A 22 -24.64 14.54 -8.28
C ARG A 22 -25.58 13.32 -8.33
N VAL A 23 -25.42 12.40 -7.37
CA VAL A 23 -26.16 11.12 -7.27
C VAL A 23 -26.07 10.26 -8.56
N PRO A 24 -24.89 9.70 -8.88
CA PRO A 24 -24.75 8.86 -10.08
C PRO A 24 -25.39 7.48 -9.87
N LYS A 25 -25.83 6.83 -10.96
CA LYS A 25 -26.20 5.41 -10.96
C LYS A 25 -24.95 4.54 -10.78
N LYS A 26 -25.12 3.33 -10.22
CA LYS A 26 -24.02 2.39 -9.96
C LYS A 26 -23.18 2.10 -11.21
N LYS A 27 -23.84 1.90 -12.37
CA LYS A 27 -23.17 1.62 -13.65
C LYS A 27 -22.23 2.76 -14.05
N THR A 28 -22.74 4.00 -14.06
CA THR A 28 -21.95 5.20 -14.41
C THR A 28 -20.77 5.41 -13.45
N LEU A 29 -20.97 5.17 -12.14
CA LEU A 29 -19.91 5.30 -11.15
C LEU A 29 -18.78 4.28 -11.37
N ILE A 30 -19.12 3.02 -11.66
CA ILE A 30 -18.13 1.98 -11.94
C ILE A 30 -17.33 2.34 -13.20
N SER A 31 -18.01 2.72 -14.28
CA SER A 31 -17.34 3.13 -15.52
C SER A 31 -16.41 4.34 -15.33
N ALA A 32 -16.80 5.33 -14.52
CA ALA A 32 -15.94 6.47 -14.20
C ALA A 32 -14.72 6.07 -13.36
N MET A 33 -14.91 5.15 -12.41
CA MET A 33 -13.83 4.64 -11.55
C MET A 33 -12.81 3.80 -12.32
N GLU A 34 -13.28 3.01 -13.30
CA GLU A 34 -12.45 2.24 -14.22
C GLU A 34 -11.71 3.16 -15.20
N ALA A 35 -12.40 4.13 -15.80
CA ALA A 35 -11.77 5.10 -16.72
C ALA A 35 -10.68 5.94 -16.04
N ALA A 36 -10.86 6.29 -14.77
CA ALA A 36 -9.87 7.04 -14.00
C ALA A 36 -8.78 6.16 -13.35
N ASP A 37 -8.85 4.84 -13.53
CA ASP A 37 -7.96 3.83 -12.95
C ASP A 37 -7.70 4.03 -11.44
N VAL A 38 -8.77 4.29 -10.69
CA VAL A 38 -8.70 4.64 -9.25
C VAL A 38 -8.11 3.49 -8.45
N LYS A 39 -8.43 2.25 -8.81
CA LYS A 39 -7.99 1.06 -8.07
C LYS A 39 -6.48 0.89 -8.13
N ASN A 40 -5.88 0.96 -9.33
CA ASN A 40 -4.43 0.82 -9.44
C ASN A 40 -3.71 2.02 -8.82
N LYS A 41 -4.23 3.25 -9.00
CA LYS A 41 -3.69 4.44 -8.33
C LYS A 41 -3.70 4.29 -6.81
N TRP A 42 -4.79 3.75 -6.26
CA TRP A 42 -4.90 3.48 -4.83
C TRP A 42 -3.91 2.41 -4.36
N GLU A 43 -3.85 1.27 -5.03
CA GLU A 43 -2.93 0.17 -4.68
C GLU A 43 -1.46 0.59 -4.79
N ASN A 44 -1.13 1.48 -5.72
CA ASN A 44 0.19 2.06 -5.89
C ASN A 44 0.48 3.26 -4.99
N SER A 45 -0.52 3.84 -4.32
CA SER A 45 -0.29 4.92 -3.35
C SER A 45 0.51 4.43 -2.15
N SER A 46 1.26 5.31 -1.49
CA SER A 46 2.01 4.96 -0.26
C SER A 46 1.09 4.43 0.84
N TRP A 47 -0.09 5.03 0.98
CA TRP A 47 -1.11 4.63 1.95
C TRP A 47 -1.74 3.27 1.60
N GLY A 48 -2.16 3.07 0.35
CA GLY A 48 -2.69 1.80 -0.12
C GLY A 48 -1.68 0.66 0.03
N ARG A 49 -0.42 0.89 -0.36
CA ARG A 49 0.69 -0.06 -0.14
C ARG A 49 0.86 -0.39 1.34
N LYS A 50 0.78 0.59 2.24
CA LYS A 50 0.89 0.39 3.69
C LYS A 50 -0.23 -0.53 4.21
N LEU A 51 -1.48 -0.31 3.81
CA LEU A 51 -2.61 -1.15 4.20
C LEU A 51 -2.48 -2.58 3.65
N ILE A 52 -2.04 -2.74 2.39
CA ILE A 52 -1.81 -4.05 1.78
C ILE A 52 -0.73 -4.82 2.56
N VAL A 53 0.39 -4.17 2.89
CA VAL A 53 1.47 -4.77 3.68
C VAL A 53 0.96 -5.17 5.07
N GLN A 54 0.18 -4.33 5.74
CA GLN A 54 -0.41 -4.65 7.04
C GLN A 54 -1.28 -5.90 6.97
N LYS A 55 -2.17 -5.97 5.97
CA LYS A 55 -3.04 -7.14 5.74
C LYS A 55 -2.23 -8.41 5.47
N ARG A 56 -1.21 -8.33 4.59
CA ARG A 56 -0.31 -9.45 4.28
C ARG A 56 0.45 -9.93 5.51
N ARG A 57 0.90 -9.02 6.38
CA ARG A 57 1.60 -9.37 7.62
C ARG A 57 0.68 -10.04 8.63
N ALA A 58 -0.57 -9.58 8.74
CA ALA A 58 -1.57 -10.21 9.60
C ALA A 58 -1.91 -11.64 9.15
N SER A 59 -1.85 -11.92 7.85
CA SER A 59 -2.13 -13.27 7.30
C SER A 59 -0.93 -14.24 7.32
N LEU A 60 0.25 -13.84 7.78
CA LEU A 60 1.41 -14.75 7.83
C LEU A 60 1.23 -15.84 8.89
N ASN A 61 1.50 -17.09 8.53
CA ASN A 61 1.65 -18.20 9.47
C ASN A 61 3.04 -18.19 10.13
N ASP A 62 3.25 -19.05 11.12
CA ASP A 62 4.49 -19.08 11.90
C ASP A 62 5.73 -19.40 11.06
N PHE A 63 5.62 -20.40 10.19
CA PHE A 63 6.72 -20.80 9.31
C PHE A 63 7.13 -19.68 8.34
N ASP A 64 6.17 -18.93 7.81
CA ASP A 64 6.44 -17.78 6.93
C ASP A 64 7.09 -16.63 7.69
N ARG A 65 6.75 -16.42 8.98
CA ARG A 65 7.45 -15.46 9.84
C ARG A 65 8.90 -15.85 10.04
N PHE A 66 9.19 -17.14 10.26
CA PHE A 66 10.55 -17.65 10.35
C PHE A 66 11.36 -17.42 9.06
N LYS A 67 10.79 -17.71 7.88
CA LYS A 67 11.42 -17.41 6.58
C LYS A 67 11.73 -15.93 6.43
N VAL A 68 10.78 -15.06 6.75
CA VAL A 68 10.94 -13.60 6.68
C VAL A 68 12.04 -13.12 7.62
N MET A 69 12.14 -13.68 8.83
CA MET A 69 13.19 -13.36 9.80
C MET A 69 14.58 -13.67 9.21
N LEU A 70 14.80 -14.89 8.72
CA LEU A 70 16.10 -15.29 8.16
C LEU A 70 16.47 -14.44 6.94
N ALA A 71 15.52 -14.18 6.04
CA ALA A 71 15.75 -13.34 4.87
C ALA A 71 16.15 -11.90 5.25
N LYS A 72 15.53 -11.34 6.30
CA LYS A 72 15.88 -10.00 6.82
C LYS A 72 17.27 -9.96 7.41
N ILE A 73 17.68 -10.98 8.17
CA ILE A 73 19.02 -11.05 8.75
C ILE A 73 20.08 -11.08 7.65
N LYS A 74 19.92 -11.95 6.64
CA LYS A 74 20.83 -12.05 5.49
C LYS A 74 20.94 -10.72 4.74
N ARG A 75 19.80 -10.10 4.40
CA ARG A 75 19.77 -8.80 3.71
C ARG A 75 20.43 -7.70 4.53
N GLY A 76 20.15 -7.63 5.84
CA GLY A 76 20.72 -6.64 6.74
C GLY A 76 22.25 -6.79 6.89
N GLY A 77 22.76 -8.01 6.91
CA GLY A 77 24.20 -8.29 6.89
C GLY A 77 24.88 -7.70 5.66
N ALA A 78 24.39 -8.02 4.46
CA ALA A 78 24.94 -7.54 3.20
C ALA A 78 24.92 -5.99 3.10
N ILE A 79 23.80 -5.36 3.47
CA ILE A 79 23.67 -3.90 3.44
C ILE A 79 24.69 -3.24 4.38
N ARG A 80 24.90 -3.78 5.59
CA ARG A 80 25.86 -3.21 6.55
C ARG A 80 27.29 -3.30 6.06
N GLN A 81 27.67 -4.42 5.44
CA GLN A 81 29.01 -4.58 4.86
C GLN A 81 29.26 -3.55 3.77
N GLU A 82 28.31 -3.38 2.85
CA GLU A 82 28.45 -2.43 1.75
C GLU A 82 28.47 -0.97 2.24
N LEU A 83 27.60 -0.63 3.19
CA LEU A 83 27.62 0.69 3.83
C LEU A 83 28.94 0.96 4.58
N ALA A 84 29.56 -0.06 5.18
CA ALA A 84 30.84 0.11 5.85
C ALA A 84 31.97 0.43 4.85
N LYS A 85 31.98 -0.21 3.67
CA LYS A 85 32.93 0.12 2.60
C LYS A 85 32.75 1.55 2.11
N LEU A 86 31.52 1.95 1.76
CA LEU A 86 31.21 3.31 1.29
C LEU A 86 31.58 4.38 2.32
N LYS A 87 31.38 4.11 3.61
CA LYS A 87 31.82 5.01 4.68
C LYS A 87 33.34 5.11 4.78
N LYS A 88 34.05 3.99 4.62
CA LYS A 88 35.52 3.96 4.63
C LYS A 88 36.09 4.72 3.42
N GLU A 89 35.53 4.53 2.24
CA GLU A 89 35.91 5.25 1.01
C GLU A 89 35.67 6.76 1.13
N LYS A 90 34.57 7.18 1.76
CA LYS A 90 34.29 8.61 2.00
C LYS A 90 35.19 9.23 3.08
N ALA A 91 35.74 8.43 3.98
CA ALA A 91 36.60 8.89 5.07
C ALA A 91 38.09 8.90 4.69
N ALA A 92 38.47 8.19 3.63
CA ALA A 92 39.75 8.30 2.95
C ALA A 92 39.75 9.52 2.03
#